data_AF-A0A920DSU2-F1
#
_entry.id   AF-A0A920DSU2-F1
#
_cell.length_a   1.000
_cell.length_b   1.000
_cell.length_c   1.000
_cell.angle_alpha   90.00
_cell.angle_beta   90.00
_cell.angle_gamma   90.00
#
_symmetry.space_group_name_H-M   'P 1'
#
loop_
_entity.id
_entity.type
_entity.pdbx_description
1 polymer ?
#
loop_
_entity_poly.entity_id
_entity_poly.type
_entity_poly.pdbx_seq_one_letter_code
_entity_poly.pdbx_strand_id
1 'polypeptide(L)'
;MSLTIIGGSMFLGAQAWEWGHFIHGDRGGVNTENEYIVHVAKGEKLSSIYDLMDIDKSSHNSSLNYFGLEDLTNEMKIGFDEENVNNLIEKLKEKPEFNIRKSNKEYLTNLESQEYLRKNATNISLGANLHENEYGHSLFADYFFFITGFHGFHVFSGVVILIIILINVIKGTYEKRGHYEMVEKVGLYWHFVDLVWVFVFTFFYLV
;
A
#
# COMPACT_ATOMS: atom_id res chain seq x y z
N MET A 1 10.45 -20.79 21.52
CA MET A 1 9.75 -19.62 22.09
C MET A 1 10.44 -18.31 21.74
N SER A 2 11.69 -18.06 22.14
CA SER A 2 12.37 -16.79 21.81
C SER A 2 12.48 -16.53 20.30
N LEU A 3 12.84 -17.55 19.51
CA LEU A 3 12.87 -17.44 18.04
C LEU A 3 11.49 -17.17 17.42
N THR A 4 10.43 -17.74 17.99
CA THR A 4 9.05 -17.53 17.55
C THR A 4 8.60 -16.09 17.77
N ILE A 5 8.97 -15.50 18.91
CA ILE A 5 8.69 -14.09 19.22
C ILE A 5 9.44 -13.17 18.25
N ILE A 6 10.73 -13.42 18.03
CA ILE A 6 11.54 -12.62 17.10
C ILE A 6 10.95 -12.71 15.69
N GLY A 7 10.61 -13.91 15.23
CA GLY A 7 9.96 -14.11 13.93
C GLY A 7 8.64 -13.37 13.82
N GLY A 8 7.76 -13.47 14.83
CA GLY A 8 6.50 -12.74 14.89
C GLY A 8 6.67 -11.21 14.89
N SER A 9 7.65 -10.68 15.63
CA SER A 9 7.95 -9.25 15.63
C SER A 9 8.52 -8.76 14.29
N MET A 10 9.41 -9.52 13.67
CA MET A 10 9.91 -9.21 12.32
C MET A 10 8.78 -9.20 11.29
N PHE A 11 7.87 -10.17 11.38
CA PHE A 11 6.70 -10.26 10.53
C PHE A 11 5.78 -9.04 10.66
N LEU A 12 5.44 -8.63 11.89
CA LEU A 12 4.66 -7.40 12.13
C LEU A 12 5.36 -6.15 11.59
N GLY A 13 6.69 -6.09 11.71
CA GLY A 13 7.48 -5.01 11.12
C GLY A 13 7.38 -4.96 9.60
N ALA A 14 7.43 -6.12 8.94
CA ALA A 14 7.25 -6.22 7.49
C ALA A 14 5.84 -5.78 7.05
N GLN A 15 4.79 -6.21 7.78
CA GLN A 15 3.41 -5.78 7.49
C GLN A 15 3.23 -4.26 7.67
N ALA A 16 3.77 -3.69 8.75
CA ALA A 16 3.70 -2.25 9.00
C ALA A 16 4.44 -1.44 7.94
N TRP A 17 5.60 -1.93 7.49
CA TRP A 17 6.38 -1.31 6.41
C TRP A 17 5.60 -1.32 5.09
N GLU A 18 5.02 -2.47 4.76
CA GLU A 18 4.22 -2.62 3.54
C GLU A 18 2.97 -1.74 3.54
N TRP A 19 2.27 -1.64 4.66
CA TRP A 19 1.16 -0.71 4.81
C TRP A 19 1.58 0.73 4.58
N GLY A 20 2.69 1.13 5.19
CA GLY A 20 3.27 2.46 4.98
C GLY A 20 3.55 2.71 3.50
N HIS A 21 4.16 1.74 2.83
CA HIS A 21 4.48 1.82 1.41
C HIS A 21 3.24 1.99 0.53
N PHE A 22 2.20 1.19 0.75
CA PHE A 22 0.96 1.29 -0.02
C PHE A 22 0.19 2.58 0.25
N ILE A 23 0.15 3.05 1.50
CA ILE A 23 -0.57 4.27 1.87
C ILE A 23 0.09 5.51 1.26
N HIS A 24 1.43 5.58 1.25
CA HIS A 24 2.14 6.73 0.69
C HIS A 24 2.22 6.68 -0.84
N GLY A 25 2.06 5.50 -1.43
CA GLY A 25 2.11 5.32 -2.86
C GLY A 25 3.53 5.41 -3.41
N ASP A 26 3.69 4.77 -4.55
CA ASP A 26 4.99 4.48 -5.10
C ASP A 26 5.26 5.16 -6.42
N ARG A 27 4.21 5.26 -7.24
CA ARG A 27 4.29 5.78 -8.60
C ARG A 27 3.21 6.81 -8.91
N GLY A 28 2.10 6.81 -8.18
CA GLY A 28 0.91 7.55 -8.56
C GLY A 28 0.18 6.90 -9.74
N GLY A 29 -1.13 7.12 -9.79
CA GLY A 29 -2.02 6.70 -10.85
C GLY A 29 -2.93 7.84 -11.28
N VAL A 30 -3.40 7.81 -12.52
CA VAL A 30 -4.46 8.72 -12.98
C VAL A 30 -5.71 7.90 -13.15
N ASN A 31 -6.75 8.23 -12.39
CA ASN A 31 -8.06 7.62 -12.53
C ASN A 31 -8.72 8.17 -13.78
N THR A 32 -9.50 7.31 -14.45
CA THR A 32 -10.22 7.70 -15.66
C THR A 32 -11.66 7.22 -15.62
N GLU A 33 -12.54 7.84 -16.40
CA GLU A 33 -13.96 7.43 -16.46
C GLU A 33 -14.15 6.02 -17.05
N ASN A 34 -13.26 5.63 -17.98
CA ASN A 34 -13.39 4.40 -18.77
C ASN A 34 -12.50 3.25 -18.27
N GLU A 35 -11.39 3.56 -17.60
CA GLU A 35 -10.48 2.61 -17.00
C GLU A 35 -10.22 2.97 -15.54
N TYR A 36 -10.10 1.96 -14.67
CA TYR A 36 -9.90 2.20 -13.25
C TYR A 36 -8.69 3.10 -12.98
N ILE A 37 -7.52 2.81 -13.59
CA ILE A 37 -6.29 3.60 -13.43
C ILE A 37 -5.39 3.47 -14.67
N VAL A 38 -4.75 4.56 -15.05
CA VAL A 38 -3.61 4.57 -15.99
C VAL A 38 -2.34 5.07 -15.30
N HIS A 39 -1.19 4.56 -15.74
CA HIS A 39 0.11 4.92 -15.15
C HIS A 39 0.99 5.65 -16.13
N VAL A 40 1.85 6.53 -15.61
CA VAL A 40 2.90 7.15 -16.42
C VAL A 40 3.97 6.13 -16.79
N ALA A 41 4.46 6.20 -18.01
CA ALA A 41 5.54 5.39 -18.53
C ALA A 41 6.53 6.26 -19.30
N LYS A 42 7.72 5.71 -19.53
CA LYS A 42 8.76 6.28 -20.36
C LYS A 42 9.07 5.26 -21.45
N GLY A 43 8.46 5.43 -22.62
CA GLY A 43 8.45 4.42 -23.67
C GLY A 43 7.71 3.15 -23.24
N GLU A 44 8.41 2.02 -23.13
CA GLU A 44 7.85 0.72 -22.71
C GLU A 44 8.13 0.38 -21.23
N LYS A 45 8.67 1.33 -20.46
CA LYS A 45 8.97 1.14 -19.05
C LYS A 45 8.04 1.98 -18.18
N LEU A 46 7.42 1.37 -17.18
CA LEU A 46 6.67 2.11 -16.15
C LEU A 46 7.56 3.15 -15.46
N SER A 47 7.05 4.37 -15.34
CA SER A 47 7.66 5.46 -14.58
C SER A 47 6.71 5.89 -13.47
N SER A 48 7.16 6.79 -12.61
CA SER A 48 6.26 7.46 -11.67
C SER A 48 5.80 8.82 -12.22
N ILE A 49 4.64 9.27 -11.74
CA ILE A 49 4.19 10.65 -11.89
C ILE A 49 5.24 11.59 -11.29
N TYR A 50 5.89 11.21 -10.19
CA TYR A 50 6.96 11.97 -9.56
C TYR A 50 8.14 12.25 -10.52
N ASP A 51 8.60 11.24 -11.28
CA ASP A 51 9.69 11.42 -12.26
C ASP A 51 9.30 12.36 -13.41
N LEU A 52 8.05 12.25 -13.88
CA LEU A 52 7.52 13.13 -14.92
C LEU A 52 7.46 14.58 -14.43
N MET A 53 7.02 14.77 -13.20
CA MET A 53 6.89 16.07 -12.54
C MET A 53 8.22 16.62 -12.00
N ASP A 54 9.32 15.85 -12.08
CA ASP A 54 10.63 16.20 -11.52
C ASP A 54 10.61 16.43 -9.99
N ILE A 55 9.79 15.63 -9.29
CA ILE A 55 9.63 15.69 -7.84
C ILE A 55 10.44 14.57 -7.20
N ASP A 56 11.29 14.91 -6.23
CA ASP A 56 11.90 13.89 -5.38
C ASP A 56 10.84 13.31 -4.42
N LYS A 57 10.56 12.03 -4.58
CA LYS A 57 9.64 11.27 -3.73
C LYS A 57 10.16 11.08 -2.29
N SER A 58 11.48 11.16 -2.09
CA SER A 58 12.13 10.92 -0.78
C SER A 58 12.25 12.18 0.08
N SER A 59 11.95 13.36 -0.48
CA SER A 59 11.99 14.60 0.29
C SER A 59 10.73 14.71 1.16
N HIS A 60 10.95 14.98 2.45
CA HIS A 60 9.92 15.00 3.52
C HIS A 60 8.76 15.99 3.26
N ASN A 61 8.86 16.88 2.26
CA ASN A 61 7.91 17.98 1.99
C ASN A 61 7.46 18.12 0.52
N SER A 62 7.95 17.34 -0.45
CA SER A 62 7.84 17.73 -1.87
C SER A 62 6.67 17.17 -2.65
N SER A 63 6.09 16.02 -2.28
CA SER A 63 4.89 15.52 -2.98
C SER A 63 3.68 16.43 -2.75
N LEU A 64 3.57 17.02 -1.56
CA LEU A 64 2.51 17.96 -1.18
C LEU A 64 2.67 19.32 -1.88
N ASN A 65 3.90 19.82 -2.05
CA ASN A 65 4.15 21.16 -2.59
C ASN A 65 3.88 21.29 -4.09
N TYR A 66 4.10 20.22 -4.85
CA TYR A 66 3.93 20.26 -6.30
C TYR A 66 2.46 20.03 -6.73
N PHE A 67 1.73 19.24 -5.94
CA PHE A 67 0.28 19.05 -6.10
C PHE A 67 -0.53 19.95 -5.17
N GLY A 68 0.04 21.06 -4.66
CA GLY A 68 -0.66 22.08 -3.87
C GLY A 68 -1.38 21.61 -2.60
N LEU A 69 -1.05 20.44 -2.08
CA LEU A 69 -1.76 19.76 -1.00
C LEU A 69 -1.39 20.24 0.42
N GLU A 70 -0.44 21.18 0.57
CA GLU A 70 0.02 21.66 1.89
C GLU A 70 -1.03 22.57 2.59
N ASP A 71 -1.90 23.26 1.84
CA ASP A 71 -2.80 24.31 2.37
C ASP A 71 -4.31 24.09 2.12
N LEU A 72 -4.74 22.90 1.65
CA LEU A 72 -6.14 22.68 1.25
C LEU A 72 -7.00 22.06 2.37
N THR A 73 -8.10 22.74 2.69
CA THR A 73 -9.20 22.17 3.49
C THR A 73 -9.88 21.01 2.75
N ASN A 74 -10.53 20.10 3.49
CA ASN A 74 -11.17 18.89 2.92
C ASN A 74 -12.21 19.18 1.81
N GLU A 75 -12.72 20.41 1.70
CA GLU A 75 -13.66 20.85 0.68
C GLU A 75 -12.96 21.37 -0.61
N MET A 76 -11.71 21.86 -0.52
CA MET A 76 -10.93 22.33 -1.67
C MET A 76 -10.19 21.20 -2.41
N LYS A 77 -10.11 20.00 -1.81
CA LYS A 77 -9.61 18.78 -2.46
C LYS A 77 -10.47 18.31 -3.64
N ILE A 78 -11.74 18.73 -3.71
CA ILE A 78 -12.73 18.26 -4.69
C ILE A 78 -12.63 19.00 -6.04
N GLY A 79 -11.99 20.18 -6.08
CA GLY A 79 -11.72 20.94 -7.33
C GLY A 79 -10.25 20.92 -7.77
N PHE A 80 -9.42 20.16 -7.06
CA PHE A 80 -7.97 20.13 -7.23
C PHE A 80 -7.51 19.18 -8.35
N ASP A 81 -8.42 18.31 -8.79
CA ASP A 81 -8.14 17.22 -9.72
C ASP A 81 -8.01 17.70 -11.17
N GLU A 82 -8.88 18.61 -11.64
CA GLU A 82 -8.80 19.14 -13.00
C GLU A 82 -7.53 19.96 -13.23
N GLU A 83 -7.13 20.80 -12.27
CA GLU A 83 -5.91 21.61 -12.37
C GLU A 83 -4.66 20.72 -12.38
N ASN A 84 -4.62 19.71 -11.51
CA ASN A 84 -3.54 18.73 -11.44
C ASN A 84 -3.42 17.90 -12.73
N VAL A 85 -4.54 17.42 -13.27
CA VAL A 85 -4.58 16.69 -14.55
C VAL A 85 -4.09 17.59 -15.69
N ASN A 86 -4.49 18.86 -15.72
CA ASN A 86 -4.01 19.80 -16.72
C ASN A 86 -2.50 20.04 -16.63
N ASN A 87 -1.95 20.24 -15.43
CA ASN A 87 -0.51 20.37 -15.21
C ASN A 87 0.25 19.11 -15.64
N LEU A 88 -0.28 17.92 -15.34
CA LEU A 88 0.28 16.66 -15.80
C LEU A 88 0.33 16.59 -17.34
N ILE A 89 -0.74 17.00 -18.02
CA ILE A 89 -0.81 17.04 -19.48
C ILE A 89 0.18 18.05 -20.06
N GLU A 90 0.39 19.20 -19.42
CA GLU A 90 1.40 20.17 -19.83
C GLU A 90 2.82 19.61 -19.68
N LYS A 91 3.11 18.91 -18.58
CA LYS A 91 4.41 18.27 -18.39
C LYS A 91 4.66 17.13 -19.38
N LEU A 92 3.61 16.39 -19.76
CA LEU A 92 3.70 15.43 -20.87
C LEU A 92 4.05 16.11 -22.20
N LYS A 93 3.60 17.34 -22.46
CA LYS A 93 4.00 18.09 -23.67
C LYS A 93 5.46 18.50 -23.63
N GLU A 94 5.95 18.93 -22.47
CA GLU A 94 7.35 19.34 -22.29
C GLU A 94 8.32 18.17 -22.42
N LYS A 95 7.92 16.98 -21.96
CA LYS A 95 8.75 15.77 -21.92
C LYS A 95 8.19 14.67 -22.85
N PRO A 96 8.48 14.72 -24.16
CA PRO A 96 7.92 13.79 -25.15
C PRO A 96 8.37 12.34 -24.97
N GLU A 97 9.39 12.08 -24.15
CA GLU A 97 9.84 10.74 -23.79
C GLU A 97 8.88 9.99 -22.85
N PHE A 98 7.99 10.72 -22.17
CA PHE A 98 6.98 10.14 -21.30
C PHE A 98 5.68 9.90 -22.05
N ASN A 99 4.94 8.89 -21.62
CA ASN A 99 3.64 8.51 -22.14
C ASN A 99 2.80 7.90 -21.00
N ILE A 100 1.62 7.40 -21.33
CA ILE A 100 0.80 6.61 -20.40
C ILE A 100 0.69 5.16 -20.85
N ARG A 101 0.57 4.30 -19.85
CA ARG A 101 0.23 2.90 -19.98
C ARG A 101 -1.17 2.67 -19.44
N LYS A 102 -2.04 2.13 -20.27
CA LYS A 102 -3.41 1.74 -19.93
C LYS A 102 -3.46 0.50 -19.04
N SER A 103 -4.63 0.24 -18.46
CA SER A 103 -4.90 -0.96 -17.65
C SER A 103 -4.68 -2.27 -18.44
N ASN A 104 -4.92 -2.27 -19.76
CA ASN A 104 -4.68 -3.41 -20.65
C ASN A 104 -3.19 -3.66 -21.00
N LYS A 105 -2.26 -2.93 -20.37
CA LYS A 105 -0.80 -2.95 -20.62
C LYS A 105 -0.37 -2.35 -21.96
N GLU A 106 -1.27 -1.71 -22.70
CA GLU A 106 -0.95 -0.95 -23.91
C GLU A 106 -0.25 0.37 -23.53
N TYR A 107 0.84 0.68 -24.24
CA TYR A 107 1.53 1.96 -24.11
C TYR A 107 1.08 2.87 -25.24
N LEU A 108 0.55 4.04 -24.88
CA LEU A 108 0.18 5.05 -25.86
C LEU A 108 1.40 5.84 -26.29
N THR A 109 1.32 6.50 -27.45
CA THR A 109 2.29 7.53 -27.80
C THR A 109 2.08 8.78 -26.95
N ASN A 110 3.07 9.67 -26.86
CA ASN A 110 2.96 10.89 -26.07
C ASN A 110 1.74 11.75 -26.47
N LEU A 111 1.49 11.91 -27.77
CA LEU A 111 0.35 12.68 -28.28
C LEU A 111 -0.99 12.03 -27.93
N GLU A 112 -1.11 10.72 -28.16
CA GLU A 112 -2.32 9.95 -27.79
C GLU A 112 -2.57 9.96 -26.29
N SER A 113 -1.49 9.93 -25.49
CA SER A 113 -1.55 10.01 -24.03
C SER A 113 -2.20 11.33 -23.59
N GLN A 114 -1.80 12.45 -24.18
CA GLN A 114 -2.37 13.76 -23.87
C GLN A 114 -3.85 13.84 -24.23
N GLU A 115 -4.23 13.38 -25.42
CA GLU A 115 -5.63 13.37 -25.86
C GLU A 115 -6.50 12.46 -24.99
N TYR A 116 -5.97 11.28 -24.63
CA TYR A 116 -6.65 10.33 -23.78
C TYR A 116 -6.90 10.89 -22.38
N LEU A 117 -5.89 11.50 -21.75
CA LEU A 117 -6.05 12.13 -20.44
C LEU A 117 -7.03 13.31 -20.50
N ARG A 118 -6.95 14.17 -21.52
CA ARG A 118 -7.91 15.29 -21.68
C ARG A 118 -9.37 14.85 -21.76
N LYS A 119 -9.62 13.67 -22.33
CA LYS A 119 -10.97 13.17 -22.54
C LYS A 119 -11.50 12.36 -21.35
N ASN A 120 -10.62 11.62 -20.67
CA ASN A 120 -11.05 10.58 -19.75
C ASN A 120 -10.50 10.73 -18.32
N ALA A 121 -9.46 11.53 -18.08
CA ALA A 121 -8.87 11.63 -16.75
C ALA A 121 -9.78 12.41 -15.80
N THR A 122 -10.00 11.84 -14.62
CA THR A 122 -10.86 12.43 -13.59
C THR A 122 -10.02 13.06 -12.49
N ASN A 123 -9.11 12.27 -11.89
CA ASN A 123 -8.28 12.68 -10.76
C ASN A 123 -6.96 11.92 -10.73
N ILE A 124 -5.99 12.46 -10.00
CA ILE A 124 -4.69 11.82 -9.76
C ILE A 124 -4.73 11.18 -8.39
N SER A 125 -4.58 9.87 -8.34
CA SER A 125 -4.50 9.12 -7.10
C SER A 125 -3.05 8.88 -6.71
N LEU A 126 -2.71 9.20 -5.46
CA LEU A 126 -1.39 8.94 -4.87
C LEU A 126 -1.57 8.01 -3.69
N GLY A 127 -1.00 6.80 -3.78
CA GLY A 127 -1.13 5.78 -2.75
C GLY A 127 -2.51 5.14 -2.66
N ALA A 128 -2.72 4.38 -1.59
CA ALA A 128 -3.93 3.64 -1.34
C ALA A 128 -4.54 3.99 0.02
N ASN A 129 -5.82 4.36 0.00
CA ASN A 129 -6.66 4.64 1.13
C ASN A 129 -8.08 4.09 0.88
N LEU A 130 -9.03 4.41 1.77
CA LEU A 130 -10.42 3.90 1.71
C LEU A 130 -11.24 4.46 0.54
N HIS A 131 -10.78 5.53 -0.09
CA HIS A 131 -11.49 6.23 -1.16
C HIS A 131 -10.75 6.18 -2.49
N GLU A 132 -9.42 6.21 -2.44
CA GLU A 132 -8.55 6.20 -3.60
C GLU A 132 -7.53 5.08 -3.51
N ASN A 133 -7.19 4.49 -4.64
CA ASN A 133 -6.20 3.44 -4.71
C ASN A 133 -5.40 3.65 -5.99
N GLU A 134 -4.08 3.80 -5.91
CA GLU A 134 -3.23 3.94 -7.09
C GLU A 134 -2.97 2.59 -7.80
N TYR A 135 -3.31 1.45 -7.19
CA TYR A 135 -3.00 0.11 -7.71
C TYR A 135 -4.18 -0.58 -8.40
N GLY A 136 -5.39 -0.03 -8.28
CA GLY A 136 -6.58 -0.54 -8.95
C GLY A 136 -7.88 -0.09 -8.30
N HIS A 137 -8.87 -0.97 -8.26
CA HIS A 137 -10.17 -0.63 -7.67
C HIS A 137 -10.03 -0.30 -6.18
N SER A 138 -10.71 0.75 -5.72
CA SER A 138 -10.76 1.14 -4.29
C SER A 138 -11.16 -0.01 -3.36
N LEU A 139 -12.24 -0.74 -3.69
CA LEU A 139 -12.67 -1.97 -3.00
C LEU A 139 -11.54 -3.00 -2.76
N PHE A 140 -10.57 -3.14 -3.67
CA PHE A 140 -9.45 -4.05 -3.46
C PHE A 140 -8.57 -3.60 -2.28
N ALA A 141 -8.27 -2.30 -2.21
CA ALA A 141 -7.52 -1.73 -1.08
C ALA A 141 -8.27 -1.92 0.24
N ASP A 142 -9.60 -1.70 0.24
CA ASP A 142 -10.44 -1.90 1.43
C ASP A 142 -10.35 -3.33 1.96
N TYR A 143 -10.53 -4.33 1.08
CA TYR A 143 -10.43 -5.73 1.47
C TYR A 143 -9.01 -6.10 1.90
N PHE A 144 -7.99 -5.62 1.19
CA PHE A 144 -6.59 -5.86 1.51
C PHE A 144 -6.25 -5.34 2.91
N PHE A 145 -6.49 -4.06 3.20
CA PHE A 145 -6.18 -3.47 4.50
C PHE A 145 -7.02 -4.06 5.63
N PHE A 146 -8.30 -4.35 5.40
CA PHE A 146 -9.15 -4.95 6.41
C PHE A 146 -8.69 -6.36 6.80
N ILE A 147 -8.47 -7.24 5.81
CA ILE A 147 -8.11 -8.64 6.06
C ILE A 147 -6.70 -8.76 6.62
N THR A 148 -5.72 -8.09 5.99
CA THR A 148 -4.32 -8.13 6.47
C THR A 148 -4.17 -7.45 7.83
N GLY A 149 -4.97 -6.42 8.11
CA GLY A 149 -4.96 -5.69 9.38
C GLY A 149 -5.55 -6.52 10.52
N PHE A 150 -6.69 -7.17 10.28
CA PHE A 150 -7.28 -8.08 11.25
C PHE A 150 -6.35 -9.26 11.56
N HIS A 151 -5.68 -9.80 10.53
CA HIS A 151 -4.66 -10.82 10.72
C HIS A 151 -3.45 -10.30 11.52
N GLY A 152 -2.93 -9.12 11.19
CA GLY A 152 -1.83 -8.47 11.92
C GLY A 152 -2.17 -8.24 13.39
N PHE A 153 -3.41 -7.88 13.72
CA PHE A 153 -3.89 -7.80 15.10
C PHE A 153 -3.81 -9.15 15.83
N HIS A 154 -4.16 -10.25 15.18
CA HIS A 154 -4.04 -11.59 15.77
C HIS A 154 -2.57 -11.95 16.03
N VAL A 155 -1.69 -11.71 15.06
CA VAL A 155 -0.24 -11.92 15.22
C VAL A 155 0.30 -11.08 16.38
N PHE A 156 -0.06 -9.79 16.45
CA PHE A 156 0.34 -8.91 17.54
C PHE A 156 -0.09 -9.45 18.91
N SER A 157 -1.36 -9.82 19.06
CA SER A 157 -1.85 -10.40 20.31
C SER A 157 -1.14 -11.72 20.65
N GLY A 158 -0.84 -12.56 19.65
CA GLY A 158 -0.06 -13.77 19.81
C GLY A 158 1.36 -13.51 20.30
N VAL A 159 2.06 -12.51 19.74
CA VAL A 159 3.43 -12.14 20.15
C VAL A 159 3.42 -11.70 21.60
N VAL A 160 2.44 -10.87 22.00
CA VAL A 160 2.29 -10.42 23.39
C VAL A 160 2.09 -11.61 24.34
N ILE A 161 1.21 -12.57 23.98
CA ILE A 161 0.97 -13.76 24.80
C ILE A 161 2.23 -14.65 24.87
N LEU A 162 2.97 -14.81 23.77
CA LEU A 162 4.24 -15.54 23.77
C LEU A 162 5.29 -14.88 24.67
N ILE A 163 5.39 -13.55 24.68
CA ILE A 163 6.28 -12.81 25.58
C ILE A 163 5.90 -13.07 27.04
N ILE A 164 4.60 -13.02 27.38
CA ILE A 164 4.13 -13.30 28.74
C ILE A 164 4.50 -14.73 29.18
N ILE A 165 4.31 -15.72 28.31
CA ILE A 165 4.70 -17.11 28.61
C ILE A 165 6.20 -17.24 28.75
N LEU A 166 6.99 -16.62 27.87
CA LEU A 166 8.45 -16.65 27.96
C LEU A 166 8.93 -16.11 29.33
N ILE A 167 8.39 -14.99 29.78
CA ILE A 167 8.70 -14.43 31.12
C ILE A 167 8.31 -15.44 32.22
N ASN A 168 7.12 -16.04 32.13
CA ASN A 168 6.65 -17.01 33.13
C ASN A 168 7.49 -18.31 33.16
N VAL A 169 8.01 -18.74 32.01
CA VAL A 169 8.93 -19.87 31.86
C VAL A 169 10.28 -19.56 32.49
N ILE A 170 10.87 -18.38 32.20
CA ILE A 170 12.14 -17.95 32.81
C ILE A 170 12.01 -17.85 34.34
N LYS A 171 10.84 -17.45 34.86
CA LYS A 171 10.56 -17.40 36.31
C LYS A 171 10.30 -18.78 36.95
N GLY A 172 10.35 -19.87 36.17
CA GLY A 172 10.10 -21.23 36.65
C GLY A 172 8.66 -21.49 37.10
N THR A 173 7.70 -20.68 36.64
CA THR A 173 6.31 -20.72 37.14
C THR A 173 5.60 -22.02 36.74
N TYR A 174 5.92 -22.56 35.56
CA TYR A 174 5.27 -23.76 35.03
C TYR A 174 5.88 -25.06 35.58
N GLU A 175 7.20 -25.12 35.81
CA GLU A 175 7.83 -26.23 36.54
C GLU A 175 7.28 -26.37 37.96
N LYS A 176 7.03 -25.25 38.65
CA LYS A 176 6.41 -25.23 39.98
C LYS A 176 4.93 -25.65 39.99
N ARG A 177 4.23 -25.58 38.86
CA ARG A 177 2.80 -25.95 38.72
C ARG A 177 2.60 -27.37 38.20
N GLY A 178 3.62 -27.99 37.61
CA GLY A 178 3.60 -29.39 37.16
C GLY A 178 2.82 -29.68 35.88
N HIS A 179 2.22 -28.68 35.21
CA HIS A 179 1.45 -28.86 33.97
C HIS A 179 1.73 -27.72 32.98
N TYR A 180 1.96 -28.08 31.71
CA TYR A 180 2.34 -27.17 30.61
C TYR A 180 1.18 -26.80 29.67
N GLU A 181 -0.07 -27.11 30.03
CA GLU A 181 -1.25 -26.89 29.17
C GLU A 181 -1.38 -25.46 28.60
N MET A 182 -0.96 -24.45 29.37
CA MET A 182 -1.03 -23.06 28.92
C MET A 182 -0.08 -22.78 27.75
N VAL A 183 1.07 -23.44 27.70
CA VAL A 183 2.04 -23.30 26.59
C VAL A 183 1.49 -23.99 25.34
N GLU A 184 0.86 -25.15 25.49
CA GLU A 184 0.27 -25.90 24.39
C GLU A 184 -0.92 -25.15 23.75
N LYS A 185 -1.83 -24.62 24.57
CA LYS A 185 -2.96 -23.80 24.10
C LYS A 185 -2.50 -22.58 23.30
N VAL A 186 -1.40 -21.94 23.71
CA VAL A 186 -0.84 -20.79 23.01
C VAL A 186 -0.04 -21.20 21.78
N GLY A 187 0.63 -22.34 21.81
CA GLY A 187 1.22 -22.94 20.60
C GLY A 187 0.17 -23.22 19.54
N LEU A 188 -1.00 -23.77 19.92
CA LEU A 188 -2.13 -23.99 19.03
C LEU A 188 -2.68 -22.68 18.45
N TYR A 189 -2.80 -21.62 19.27
CA TYR A 189 -3.17 -20.29 18.77
C TYR A 189 -2.18 -19.78 17.73
N TRP A 190 -0.88 -19.93 17.98
CA TRP A 190 0.16 -19.50 17.04
C TRP A 190 0.10 -20.27 15.72
N HIS A 191 -0.12 -21.58 15.76
CA HIS A 191 -0.32 -22.40 14.56
C HIS A 191 -1.60 -22.03 13.79
N PHE A 192 -2.68 -21.67 14.49
CA PHE A 192 -3.89 -21.18 13.85
C PHE A 192 -3.62 -19.87 13.09
N VAL A 193 -2.92 -18.92 13.72
CA VAL A 193 -2.54 -17.66 13.08
C VAL A 193 -1.68 -17.93 11.83
N ASP A 194 -0.69 -18.81 11.92
CA ASP A 194 0.18 -19.18 10.79
C ASP A 194 -0.62 -19.81 9.63
N LEU A 195 -1.57 -20.69 9.93
CA LEU A 195 -2.46 -21.27 8.92
C LEU A 195 -3.30 -20.21 8.21
N VAL A 196 -3.87 -19.25 8.94
CA VAL A 196 -4.63 -18.14 8.35
C VAL A 196 -3.72 -17.30 7.45
N TRP A 197 -2.46 -17.08 7.83
CA TRP A 197 -1.51 -16.33 7.02
C TRP A 197 -1.25 -16.99 5.66
N VAL A 198 -1.09 -18.31 5.62
CA VAL A 198 -0.88 -19.04 4.36
C VAL A 198 -2.03 -18.79 3.37
N PHE A 199 -3.27 -18.72 3.86
CA PHE A 199 -4.42 -18.37 3.02
C PHE A 199 -4.37 -16.92 2.54
N VAL A 200 -4.15 -15.96 3.44
CA VAL A 200 -4.05 -14.53 3.08
C VAL A 200 -2.95 -14.30 2.05
N PHE A 201 -1.78 -14.90 2.27
CA PHE A 201 -0.64 -14.81 1.37
C PHE A 201 -0.99 -15.36 -0.03
N THR A 202 -1.64 -16.53 -0.09
CA THR A 202 -2.01 -17.14 -1.37
C THR A 202 -2.96 -16.26 -2.18
N PHE A 203 -4.01 -15.71 -1.55
CA PHE A 203 -5.04 -14.95 -2.27
C PHE A 203 -4.63 -13.54 -2.67
N PHE A 204 -3.76 -12.87 -1.92
CA PHE A 204 -3.39 -11.47 -2.19
C PHE A 204 -2.01 -11.29 -2.84
N TYR A 205 -1.09 -12.25 -2.66
CA TYR A 205 0.29 -12.10 -3.16
C TYR A 205 0.64 -13.03 -4.31
N LEU A 206 -0.11 -14.13 -4.49
CA LEU A 206 0.29 -15.20 -5.43
C LEU A 206 -0.68 -15.38 -6.59
N VAL A 207 -1.98 -15.21 -6.35
CA VAL A 207 -3.05 -15.22 -7.37
C VAL A 207 -3.18 -13.83 -7.98
#